data_AF-A0A3N8GF58-F1
#
_entry.id   AF-A0A3N8GF58-F1
#
_cell.length_a   1.000
_cell.length_b   1.000
_cell.length_c   1.000
_cell.angle_alpha   90.00
_cell.angle_beta   90.00
_cell.angle_gamma   90.00
#
_symmetry.space_group_name_H-M   'P 1'
#
loop_
_entity.id
_entity.type
_entity.pdbx_description
1 polymer ?
#
loop_
_entity_poly.entity_id
_entity_poly.type
_entity_poly.pdbx_seq_one_letter_code
_entity_poly.pdbx_strand_id
1 'polypeptide(L)' 'MSDTMLERSALHTAQKKDEWRVAGDHGWTHPDGWTIDRTMVSGVDIFLVRNTDGKIHGPNGNTGAAKMAFRRLCM' A
#
# COMPACT_ATOMS: atom_id res chain seq x y z
N MET A 1 32.02 15.53 13.46
CA MET A 1 31.55 14.13 13.22
C MET A 1 30.09 14.01 13.63
N SER A 2 29.19 14.82 13.06
CA SER A 2 27.81 14.93 13.58
C SER A 2 26.73 14.97 12.49
N ASP A 3 27.09 15.29 11.24
CA ASP A 3 26.10 15.36 10.15
C ASP A 3 25.59 13.98 9.71
N THR A 4 26.40 12.93 9.87
CA THR A 4 26.08 11.57 9.39
C THR A 4 25.06 10.81 10.25
N MET A 5 24.79 11.25 11.49
CA MET A 5 23.84 10.61 12.41
C MET A 5 22.43 11.22 12.29
N LEU A 6 22.37 12.53 12.07
CA LEU A 6 21.11 13.25 11.84
C LEU A 6 20.51 12.88 10.47
N GLU A 7 21.35 12.77 9.44
CA GLU A 7 20.92 12.42 8.09
C GLU A 7 20.38 10.98 8.00
N ARG A 8 20.99 10.03 8.74
CA ARG A 8 20.47 8.65 8.87
C ARG A 8 19.16 8.56 9.64
N SER A 9 18.96 9.43 10.63
CA SER A 9 17.74 9.46 11.43
C SER A 9 16.57 10.07 10.62
N ALA A 10 16.86 11.09 9.80
CA ALA A 10 15.90 11.63 8.84
C ALA A 10 15.55 10.63 7.73
N LEU A 11 16.53 9.85 7.23
CA LEU A 11 16.27 8.74 6.30
C LEU A 11 15.40 7.63 6.93
N HIS A 12 15.62 7.32 8.22
CA HIS A 12 14.83 6.34 8.96
C HIS A 12 13.40 6.83 9.27
N THR A 13 13.20 8.13 9.42
CA THR A 13 11.87 8.71 9.70
C THR A 13 11.07 8.95 8.42
N ALA A 14 11.75 9.23 7.29
CA ALA A 14 11.14 9.42 5.97
C ALA A 14 10.64 8.10 5.33
N GLN A 15 11.09 6.96 5.82
CA GLN A 15 10.54 5.65 5.51
C GLN A 15 9.75 5.13 6.70
N LYS A 16 8.53 5.66 6.90
CA LYS A 16 7.47 4.81 7.44
C LYS A 16 7.30 3.69 6.41
N LYS A 17 8.06 2.62 6.64
CA LYS A 17 8.24 1.48 5.74
C LYS A 17 6.84 1.07 5.30
N ASP A 18 6.57 1.15 4.00
CA ASP A 18 5.28 0.82 3.44
C ASP A 18 4.83 -0.55 4.01
N GLU A 19 3.84 -0.54 4.91
CA GLU A 19 3.56 -1.69 5.80
C GLU A 19 2.90 -2.85 5.03
N TRP A 20 2.54 -2.60 3.78
CA TRP A 20 2.01 -3.57 2.84
C TRP A 20 3.00 -4.68 2.52
N ARG A 21 2.57 -5.92 2.72
CA ARG A 21 3.35 -7.13 2.42
C ARG A 21 2.73 -7.88 1.26
N VAL A 22 3.55 -8.45 0.40
CA VAL A 22 3.08 -9.32 -0.69
C VAL A 22 2.45 -10.57 -0.06
N ALA A 23 1.22 -10.91 -0.46
CA ALA A 23 0.45 -12.05 0.01
C ALA A 23 0.27 -13.15 -1.07
N GLY A 24 0.92 -12.96 -2.23
CA GLY A 24 0.89 -13.84 -3.40
C GLY A 24 1.18 -13.04 -4.67
N ASP A 25 1.11 -13.68 -5.83
CA ASP A 25 1.44 -13.05 -7.12
C ASP A 25 0.51 -11.87 -7.50
N HIS A 26 -0.65 -11.81 -6.85
CA HIS A 26 -1.72 -10.86 -7.16
C HIS A 26 -2.29 -10.17 -5.91
N GLY A 27 -1.58 -10.18 -4.78
CA GLY A 27 -2.14 -9.69 -3.52
C GLY A 27 -1.15 -8.99 -2.61
N TRP A 28 -1.62 -7.98 -1.89
CA TRP A 28 -0.93 -7.39 -0.75
C TRP A 28 -1.82 -7.38 0.48
N THR A 29 -1.23 -7.47 1.66
CA THR A 29 -1.88 -7.38 2.97
C THR A 29 -1.29 -6.25 3.79
N HIS A 30 -2.12 -5.56 4.56
CA HIS A 30 -1.73 -4.55 5.54
C HIS A 30 -1.89 -5.11 6.97
N PRO A 31 -1.05 -4.73 7.95
CA PRO A 31 -1.23 -5.14 9.35
C PRO A 31 -2.61 -4.82 9.93
N ASP A 32 -3.25 -3.76 9.45
CA ASP A 32 -4.62 -3.36 9.85
C ASP A 32 -5.73 -4.25 9.26
N GLY A 33 -5.38 -5.37 8.61
CA GLY A 33 -6.33 -6.32 8.03
C GLY A 33 -6.86 -5.94 6.64
N TRP A 34 -6.34 -4.87 6.03
CA TRP A 34 -6.69 -4.48 4.67
C TRP A 34 -5.95 -5.31 3.62
N THR A 35 -6.56 -5.46 2.44
CA THR A 35 -5.95 -6.16 1.30
C THR A 35 -5.96 -5.30 0.03
N ILE A 36 -4.98 -5.53 -0.85
CA ILE A 36 -5.00 -5.06 -2.23
C ILE A 36 -5.00 -6.29 -3.13
N ASP A 37 -6.04 -6.44 -3.94
CA ASP A 37 -6.15 -7.49 -4.94
C ASP A 37 -5.81 -6.91 -6.33
N ARG A 38 -4.92 -7.56 -7.07
CA ARG A 38 -4.69 -7.32 -8.51
C ARG A 38 -5.61 -8.26 -9.29
N THR A 39 -6.46 -7.69 -10.14
CA THR A 39 -7.29 -8.45 -11.07
C THR A 39 -7.13 -7.90 -12.48
N MET A 40 -7.28 -8.76 -13.49
CA MET A 40 -7.16 -8.38 -14.88
C MET A 40 -8.55 -8.19 -15.49
N VAL A 41 -8.81 -7.00 -16.03
CA VAL A 41 -10.06 -6.67 -16.73
C VAL A 41 -9.71 -6.23 -18.13
N SER A 42 -10.17 -6.98 -19.15
CA SER A 42 -9.89 -6.70 -20.56
C SER A 42 -8.39 -6.52 -20.88
N GLY A 43 -7.54 -7.35 -20.26
CA GLY A 43 -6.08 -7.30 -20.45
C GLY A 43 -5.35 -6.21 -19.66
N VAL A 44 -6.07 -5.43 -18.84
CA VAL A 44 -5.50 -4.37 -18.01
C VAL A 44 -5.56 -4.78 -16.54
N ASP A 45 -4.44 -4.62 -15.83
CA ASP A 45 -4.40 -4.80 -14.39
C ASP A 45 -5.10 -3.66 -13.67
N ILE A 46 -6.02 -4.01 -12.77
CA ILE A 46 -6.63 -3.10 -11.83
C ILE A 46 -6.39 -3.59 -10.40
N PHE A 47 -6.29 -2.64 -9.48
CA PHE A 47 -5.95 -2.88 -8.09
C PHE A 47 -7.11 -2.43 -7.20
N LEU A 48 -7.67 -3.37 -6.45
CA LEU A 48 -8.84 -3.18 -5.60
C LEU A 48 -8.39 -3.18 -4.13
N VAL A 49 -8.76 -2.17 -3.37
CA VAL A 49 -8.50 -2.09 -1.93
C VAL A 49 -9.71 -2.63 -1.19
N ARG A 50 -9.54 -3.60 -0.30
CA ARG A 50 -10.61 -4.18 0.49
C ARG A 50 -10.39 -3.95 1.98
N ASN A 51 -11.42 -3.45 2.66
CA ASN A 51 -11.39 -3.21 4.11
C ASN A 51 -11.73 -4.50 4.91
N THR A 52 -11.62 -4.42 6.23
CA THR A 52 -11.92 -5.52 7.16
C THR A 52 -13.36 -6.00 7.13
N ASP A 53 -14.30 -5.15 6.68
CA ASP A 53 -15.73 -5.48 6.53
C ASP A 53 -16.05 -6.09 5.14
N GLY A 54 -15.05 -6.27 4.28
CA GLY A 54 -15.21 -6.80 2.93
C GLY A 54 -15.62 -5.77 1.87
N LYS A 55 -15.74 -4.47 2.23
CA LYS A 55 -16.02 -3.38 1.29
C LYS A 55 -14.83 -3.16 0.35
N ILE A 56 -15.12 -3.03 -0.94
CA ILE A 56 -14.13 -2.84 -2.01
C ILE A 56 -14.09 -1.38 -2.45
N HIS A 57 -12.88 -0.85 -2.68
CA HIS A 57 -12.59 0.50 -3.14
C HIS A 57 -11.65 0.46 -4.36
N GLY A 58 -11.94 1.27 -5.37
CA GLY A 58 -11.22 1.29 -6.64
C GLY A 58 -12.17 1.44 -7.85
N PRO A 59 -11.74 1.07 -9.06
CA PRO A 59 -10.44 0.48 -9.42
C PRO A 59 -9.28 1.48 -9.33
N ASN A 60 -8.07 0.98 -9.03
CA ASN A 60 -6.83 1.76 -9.07
C ASN A 60 -5.90 1.21 -10.16
N GLY A 61 -5.15 2.08 -10.84
CA GLY A 61 -4.32 1.66 -11.99
C GLY A 61 -2.99 0.98 -11.64
N ASN A 62 -2.54 1.06 -10.38
CA ASN A 62 -1.33 0.37 -9.91
C ASN A 62 -1.35 0.24 -8.37
N THR A 63 -0.42 -0.55 -7.83
CA THR A 63 -0.27 -0.75 -6.38
C THR A 63 -0.05 0.56 -5.61
N GLY A 64 0.69 1.52 -6.17
CA GLY A 64 0.93 2.82 -5.53
C GLY A 64 -0.35 3.65 -5.37
N ALA A 65 -1.20 3.66 -6.41
CA ALA A 65 -2.51 4.32 -6.38
C ALA A 65 -3.44 3.65 -5.35
N ALA A 66 -3.45 2.32 -5.27
CA ALA A 66 -4.21 1.58 -4.26
C ALA A 66 -3.76 1.91 -2.83
N LYS A 67 -2.45 1.98 -2.57
CA LYS A 67 -1.90 2.38 -1.27
C LYS A 67 -2.27 3.82 -0.89
N MET A 68 -2.30 4.72 -1.87
CA MET A 68 -2.78 6.10 -1.65
C MET A 68 -4.30 6.14 -1.37
N ALA A 69 -5.09 5.31 -2.04
CA ALA A 69 -6.52 5.17 -1.77
C ALA A 69 -6.76 4.68 -0.33
N PHE A 70 -6.02 3.66 0.12
CA PHE A 70 -6.05 3.20 1.52
C PHE A 70 -5.76 4.35 2.51
N ARG A 71 -4.69 5.13 2.29
CA ARG A 71 -4.36 6.27 3.17
C ARG A 71 -5.48 7.29 3.25
N ARG A 72 -6.21 7.55 2.16
CA ARG A 72 -7.37 8.48 2.14
C ARG A 72 -8.58 7.94 2.89
N LEU A 73 -8.73 6.63 2.99
CA LEU A 73 -9.85 5.98 3.69
C LEU A 73 -9.61 5.87 5.21
N CYS A 74 -8.36 5.98 5.65
CA CYS A 74 -7.98 5.89 7.07
C CYS A 74 -7.75 7.25 7.74
N MET A 75 -7.91 8.36 7.00
CA MET A 75 -7.98 9.72 7.57
C MET A 75 -9.43 10.01 8.00
#